data_AF-A0A1B7NQ54-F1
#
_entry.id   AF-A0A1B7NQ54-F1
#
_cell.length_a   1.000
_cell.length_b   1.000
_cell.length_c   1.000
_cell.angle_alpha   90.00
_cell.angle_beta   90.00
_cell.angle_gamma   90.00
#
_symmetry.space_group_name_H-M   'P 1'
#
loop_
_entity.id
_entity.type
_entity.pdbx_description
1 polymer ?
#
loop_
_entity_poly.entity_id
_entity_poly.type
_entity_poly.pdbx_seq_one_letter_code
_entity_poly.pdbx_strand_id
1 'polypeptide(L)'
;MDGYKKLSLAKSDWLPEEILEDAGVRHCIVGDLIVVAVGYPLVPFDFQFAIADEQLETARSALASRGYQEAAHTTHHGFFDKTATKESTTGWPGYRFLPNSPEDCMTGITIVPAKFWHLDLGRDAWSRDTFLFPNTPCRYPRRLVYFRAIIDIVADRYSVKGLNSIITSYFELHYVYLLSSVKDIIAYLPSEDQFFVELFVKVIMRHVRQKVCYQRQQIRAGIVTPEEARALIPRPDLKLAAIKQKYRDRAASMLQEERDIEHPNSIEPSSTS
;
A
#
# COMPACT_ATOMS: atom_id res chain seq x y z
N MET A 1 18.22 -7.38 -6.10
CA MET A 1 17.64 -6.78 -4.88
C MET A 1 16.14 -6.73 -5.05
N ASP A 2 15.38 -6.90 -3.99
CA ASP A 2 13.92 -7.15 -3.97
C ASP A 2 13.08 -6.00 -4.57
N GLY A 3 13.28 -5.61 -5.84
CA GLY A 3 12.52 -4.61 -6.58
C GLY A 3 12.58 -3.14 -6.13
N TYR A 4 13.16 -2.86 -4.95
CA TYR A 4 13.28 -1.49 -4.42
C TYR A 4 14.34 -0.66 -5.15
N LYS A 5 14.04 0.61 -5.35
CA LYS A 5 14.96 1.68 -5.77
C LYS A 5 15.63 2.29 -4.54
N LYS A 6 16.88 2.72 -4.72
CA LYS A 6 17.62 3.43 -3.69
C LYS A 6 16.94 4.76 -3.37
N LEU A 7 16.69 5.01 -2.09
CA LEU A 7 16.24 6.32 -1.62
C LEU A 7 17.39 7.33 -1.71
N SER A 8 17.13 8.49 -2.33
CA SER A 8 18.11 9.58 -2.45
C SER A 8 18.02 10.50 -1.23
N LEU A 9 18.31 9.95 -0.05
CA LEU A 9 18.32 10.67 1.23
C LEU A 9 19.75 11.05 1.64
N ALA A 10 19.90 12.17 2.35
CA ALA A 10 21.18 12.61 2.90
C ALA A 10 21.63 11.69 4.04
N LYS A 11 22.91 11.71 4.39
CA LYS A 11 23.42 10.88 5.50
C LYS A 11 22.74 11.22 6.84
N SER A 12 22.46 12.50 7.09
CA SER A 12 21.75 13.00 8.28
C SER A 12 20.35 12.41 8.44
N ASP A 13 19.70 12.06 7.33
CA ASP A 13 18.34 11.52 7.30
C ASP A 13 18.29 10.09 7.87
N TRP A 14 19.43 9.40 7.93
CA TRP A 14 19.57 8.05 8.47
C TRP A 14 19.99 8.01 9.94
N LEU A 15 20.28 9.15 10.58
CA LEU A 15 20.66 9.18 12.00
C LEU A 15 19.66 8.46 12.94
N PRO A 16 18.33 8.55 12.75
CA PRO A 16 17.38 7.82 13.60
C PRO A 16 17.55 6.30 13.53
N GLU A 17 17.94 5.80 12.36
CA GLU A 17 18.18 4.39 12.14
C GLU A 17 19.43 3.92 12.89
N GLU A 18 20.54 4.67 12.78
CA GLU A 18 21.78 4.38 13.48
C GLU A 18 21.55 4.32 15.00
N ILE A 19 20.70 5.22 15.52
CA ILE A 19 20.31 5.24 16.94
C ILE A 19 19.54 3.98 17.36
N LEU A 20 18.62 3.52 16.51
CA LEU A 20 17.83 2.31 16.77
C LEU A 20 18.70 1.04 16.68
N GLU A 21 19.63 1.00 15.72
CA GLU A 21 20.60 -0.09 15.58
C GLU A 21 21.55 -0.16 16.78
N ASP A 22 22.13 0.97 17.20
CA ASP A 22 22.98 1.09 18.40
C ASP A 22 22.26 0.59 19.67
N ALA A 23 20.95 0.83 19.76
CA ALA A 23 20.11 0.38 20.86
C ALA A 23 19.68 -1.09 20.77
N GLY A 24 20.08 -1.82 19.72
CA GLY A 24 19.71 -3.22 19.48
C GLY A 24 18.20 -3.41 19.22
N VAL A 25 17.54 -2.38 18.69
CA VAL A 25 16.10 -2.40 18.41
C VAL A 25 15.85 -3.06 17.06
N ARG A 26 15.01 -4.10 17.04
CA ARG A 26 14.53 -4.70 15.80
C ARG A 26 13.50 -3.77 15.17
N HIS A 27 13.83 -3.27 13.98
CA HIS A 27 13.00 -2.32 13.26
C HIS A 27 13.13 -2.51 11.73
N CYS A 28 12.21 -1.91 10.99
CA CYS A 28 12.33 -1.71 9.54
C CYS A 28 11.56 -0.45 9.10
N ILE A 29 11.91 0.10 7.94
CA ILE A 29 11.12 1.20 7.37
C ILE A 29 9.73 0.72 6.95
N VAL A 30 8.76 1.60 7.09
CA VAL A 30 7.38 1.43 6.64
C VAL A 30 6.86 2.77 6.11
N GLY A 31 5.61 2.81 5.67
CA GLY A 31 4.98 4.04 5.26
C GLY A 31 5.63 4.65 4.02
N ASP A 32 5.61 5.98 3.94
CA ASP A 32 5.87 6.74 2.71
C ASP A 32 7.22 6.39 2.07
N LEU A 33 8.24 6.11 2.88
CA LEU A 33 9.56 5.71 2.40
C LEU A 33 9.51 4.42 1.57
N ILE A 34 8.61 3.48 1.88
CA ILE A 34 8.42 2.29 1.07
C ILE A 34 7.77 2.63 -0.28
N VAL A 35 6.80 3.55 -0.30
CA VAL A 35 6.15 4.01 -1.54
C VAL A 35 7.15 4.70 -2.46
N VAL A 36 8.04 5.53 -1.90
CA VAL A 36 9.14 6.14 -2.65
C VAL A 36 10.13 5.07 -3.13
N ALA A 37 10.47 4.11 -2.28
CA ALA A 37 11.40 3.04 -2.63
C ALA A 37 10.87 2.13 -3.74
N VAL A 38 9.55 1.91 -3.87
CA VAL A 38 8.99 1.19 -5.04
C VAL A 38 8.89 2.07 -6.30
N GLY A 39 9.29 3.34 -6.21
CA GLY A 39 9.47 4.26 -7.33
C GLY A 39 8.30 5.19 -7.61
N TYR A 40 7.36 5.35 -6.67
CA TYR A 40 6.28 6.32 -6.77
C TYR A 40 6.77 7.71 -6.32
N PRO A 41 6.44 8.80 -7.03
CA PRO A 41 6.94 10.15 -6.73
C PRO A 41 6.16 10.79 -5.57
N LEU A 42 6.24 10.19 -4.38
CA LEU A 42 5.69 10.72 -3.14
C LEU A 42 6.74 11.56 -2.40
N VAL A 43 6.33 12.68 -1.81
CA VAL A 43 7.17 13.40 -0.83
C VAL A 43 6.85 12.81 0.55
N PRO A 44 7.81 12.18 1.26
CA PRO A 44 7.56 11.61 2.58
C PRO A 44 7.16 12.68 3.59
N PHE A 45 6.10 12.42 4.36
CA PHE A 45 5.68 13.33 5.42
C PHE A 45 6.54 13.17 6.67
N ASP A 46 6.58 11.95 7.20
CA ASP A 46 7.43 11.54 8.31
C ASP A 46 8.19 10.27 7.89
N PHE A 47 9.37 10.05 8.47
CA PHE A 47 10.03 8.76 8.38
C PHE A 47 9.41 7.80 9.38
N GLN A 48 8.79 6.74 8.86
CA GLN A 48 8.05 5.79 9.67
C GLN A 48 8.83 4.49 9.85
N PHE A 49 8.93 4.05 11.09
CA PHE A 49 9.57 2.78 11.45
C PHE A 49 8.58 1.88 12.17
N ALA A 50 8.48 0.64 11.73
CA ALA A 50 7.88 -0.43 12.51
C ALA A 50 8.91 -0.92 13.52
N ILE A 51 8.55 -0.96 14.79
CA ILE A 51 9.39 -1.39 15.91
C ILE A 51 8.83 -2.69 16.49
N ALA A 52 9.69 -3.65 16.82
CA ALA A 52 9.25 -4.85 17.54
C ALA A 52 8.48 -4.44 18.80
N ASP A 53 7.30 -5.04 18.99
CA ASP A 53 6.29 -4.59 19.95
C ASP A 53 6.83 -4.40 21.38
N GLU A 54 7.67 -5.32 21.83
CA GLU A 54 8.30 -5.32 23.15
C GLU A 54 9.46 -4.32 23.30
N GLN A 55 9.92 -3.70 22.21
CA GLN A 55 11.04 -2.76 22.18
C GLN A 55 10.62 -1.30 21.93
N LEU A 56 9.32 -1.00 21.89
CA LEU A 56 8.82 0.35 21.60
C LEU A 56 9.34 1.41 22.60
N GLU A 57 9.30 1.14 23.91
CA GLU A 57 9.81 2.07 24.93
C GLU A 57 11.34 2.20 24.89
N THR A 58 12.04 1.14 24.50
CA THR A 58 13.50 1.17 24.30
C THR A 58 13.84 2.09 23.12
N ALA A 59 13.12 1.95 22.00
CA ALA A 59 13.27 2.82 20.84
C ALA A 59 12.96 4.29 21.17
N ARG A 60 11.87 4.54 21.90
CA ARG A 60 11.49 5.88 22.37
C ARG A 60 12.62 6.51 23.21
N SER A 61 13.14 5.75 24.17
CA SER A 61 14.20 6.21 25.08
C SER A 61 15.52 6.47 24.34
N ALA A 62 15.87 5.61 23.37
CA ALA A 62 17.08 5.77 22.56
C ALA A 62 17.04 7.07 21.74
N LEU A 63 15.94 7.35 21.05
CA LEU A 63 15.75 8.60 20.29
C LEU A 63 15.82 9.82 21.21
N ALA A 64 15.09 9.81 22.33
CA ALA A 64 15.10 10.92 23.29
C ALA A 64 16.51 11.20 23.85
N SER A 65 17.28 10.16 24.17
CA SER A 65 18.65 10.29 24.71
C SER A 65 19.63 10.94 23.74
N ARG A 66 19.33 10.91 22.44
CA ARG A 66 20.15 11.50 21.37
C ARG A 66 19.62 12.87 20.91
N GLY A 67 18.74 13.48 21.69
CA GLY A 67 18.25 14.84 21.45
C GLY A 67 17.05 14.92 20.50
N TYR A 68 16.35 13.83 20.23
CA TYR A 68 15.06 13.94 19.54
C TYR A 68 13.97 14.35 20.52
N GLN A 69 13.21 15.39 20.18
CA GLN A 69 12.12 15.89 21.01
C GLN A 69 10.83 15.17 20.64
N GLU A 70 10.20 14.54 21.63
CA GLU A 70 8.87 13.96 21.43
C GLU A 70 7.87 15.07 21.12
N ALA A 71 7.14 14.89 20.03
CA ALA A 71 6.13 15.82 19.57
C ALA A 71 4.77 15.15 19.58
N ALA A 72 3.73 15.93 19.84
CA ALA A 72 2.37 15.42 19.68
C ALA A 72 2.11 15.08 18.21
N HIS A 73 1.37 14.00 17.96
CA HIS A 73 0.85 13.70 16.61
C HIS A 73 -0.15 14.75 16.12
N THR A 74 -0.74 15.53 17.03
CA THR A 74 -1.76 16.55 16.76
C THR A 74 -1.21 17.83 16.15
N THR A 75 0.08 18.12 16.27
CA THR A 75 0.65 19.43 15.93
C THR A 75 0.97 19.61 14.46
N HIS A 76 0.88 18.59 13.60
CA HIS A 76 1.29 18.79 12.20
C HIS A 76 0.49 18.13 11.07
N HIS A 77 -0.25 17.00 11.21
CA HIS A 77 -0.76 16.32 9.99
C HIS A 77 -2.09 15.57 10.07
N GLY A 78 -3.09 16.06 10.81
CA GLY A 78 -4.49 15.68 10.53
C GLY A 78 -4.87 14.20 10.75
N PHE A 79 -3.99 13.31 11.21
CA PHE A 79 -4.29 11.91 11.58
C PHE A 79 -5.14 11.78 12.86
N PHE A 80 -5.67 12.89 13.33
CA PHE A 80 -6.50 13.01 14.51
C PHE A 80 -7.95 12.70 14.16
N ASP A 81 -8.58 11.83 14.94
CA ASP A 81 -9.99 11.47 14.76
C ASP A 81 -10.68 11.38 16.12
N LYS A 82 -11.43 12.45 16.47
CA LYS A 82 -12.26 12.52 17.69
C LYS A 82 -13.32 11.44 17.76
N THR A 83 -13.68 10.84 16.63
CA THR A 83 -14.76 9.85 16.54
C THR A 83 -14.26 8.42 16.68
N ALA A 84 -12.93 8.21 16.70
CA ALA A 84 -12.34 6.90 16.95
C ALA A 84 -12.64 6.43 18.38
N THR A 85 -13.06 5.16 18.50
CA THR A 85 -13.41 4.52 19.79
C THR A 85 -12.60 3.27 20.07
N LYS A 86 -11.88 2.73 19.08
CA LYS A 86 -11.10 1.49 19.19
C LYS A 86 -9.60 1.67 18.89
N GLU A 87 -9.18 2.89 18.62
CA GLU A 87 -7.83 3.26 18.27
C GLU A 87 -7.51 4.62 18.89
N SER A 88 -6.23 5.01 18.88
CA SER A 88 -5.80 6.35 19.27
C SER A 88 -6.60 7.43 18.53
N THR A 89 -7.22 8.30 19.32
CA THR A 89 -7.87 9.52 18.83
C THR A 89 -6.84 10.58 18.46
N THR A 90 -5.61 10.47 18.98
CA THR A 90 -4.56 11.47 18.84
C THR A 90 -3.63 11.25 17.66
N GLY A 91 -3.73 10.13 16.93
CA GLY A 91 -2.90 9.84 15.76
C GLY A 91 -2.41 8.39 15.74
N TRP A 92 -1.20 8.19 15.23
CA TRP A 92 -0.57 6.87 15.18
C TRP A 92 -0.42 6.27 16.58
N PRO A 93 -0.58 4.94 16.74
CA PRO A 93 -0.43 4.27 18.03
C PRO A 93 1.06 4.04 18.38
N GLY A 94 1.80 5.13 18.51
CA GLY A 94 3.24 5.15 18.78
C GLY A 94 3.73 6.56 19.08
N TYR A 95 5.01 6.83 18.84
CA TYR A 95 5.65 8.10 19.19
C TYR A 95 6.12 8.84 17.95
N ARG A 96 6.01 10.17 18.01
CA ARG A 96 6.54 11.08 16.99
C ARG A 96 7.64 11.94 17.58
N PHE A 97 8.68 12.17 16.80
CA PHE A 97 9.84 12.93 17.20
C PHE A 97 10.21 13.97 16.15
N LEU A 98 10.74 15.11 16.63
CA LEU A 98 11.35 16.13 15.80
C LEU A 98 12.86 16.22 16.11
N PRO A 99 13.70 16.50 15.11
CA PRO A 99 15.10 16.79 15.36
C PRO A 99 15.25 18.09 16.17
N ASN A 100 16.32 18.20 16.96
CA ASN A 100 16.61 19.37 17.79
C ASN A 100 16.88 20.68 17.01
N SER A 101 17.04 20.63 15.68
CA SER A 101 17.34 21.81 14.87
C SER A 101 16.05 22.46 14.34
N PRO A 102 15.77 23.73 14.67
CA PRO A 102 14.55 24.42 14.26
C PRO A 102 14.53 24.87 12.79
N GLU A 103 15.62 24.74 12.04
CA GLU A 103 15.75 25.44 10.75
C GLU A 103 15.52 24.58 9.49
N ASP A 104 15.51 23.23 9.54
CA ASP A 104 15.60 22.46 8.29
C ASP A 104 14.79 21.15 8.14
N CYS A 105 13.98 20.71 9.12
CA CYS A 105 13.21 19.47 8.94
C CYS A 105 11.73 19.61 9.30
N MET A 106 10.90 19.74 8.27
CA MET A 106 9.44 19.48 8.35
C MET A 106 9.13 17.99 8.54
N THR A 107 10.10 17.11 8.27
CA THR A 107 9.93 15.65 8.34
C THR A 107 10.30 15.14 9.74
N GLY A 108 9.29 14.65 10.47
CA GLY A 108 9.48 14.00 11.75
C GLY A 108 9.81 12.51 11.62
N ILE A 109 10.11 11.88 12.75
CA ILE A 109 10.24 10.42 12.85
C ILE A 109 9.05 9.89 13.62
N THR A 110 8.36 8.91 13.05
CA THR A 110 7.25 8.23 13.70
C THR A 110 7.61 6.77 13.90
N ILE A 111 7.66 6.34 15.16
CA ILE A 111 7.86 4.92 15.51
C ILE A 111 6.52 4.32 15.93
N VAL A 112 6.21 3.14 15.41
CA VAL A 112 4.93 2.46 15.65
C VAL A 112 5.18 0.97 15.87
N PRO A 113 4.43 0.29 16.76
CA PRO A 113 4.55 -1.15 16.94
C PRO A 113 4.35 -1.94 15.63
N ALA A 114 5.14 -3.00 15.46
CA ALA A 114 5.12 -3.85 14.27
C ALA A 114 3.76 -4.49 14.04
N LYS A 115 3.07 -4.96 15.11
CA LYS A 115 1.73 -5.53 15.00
C LYS A 115 0.72 -4.59 14.34
N PHE A 116 0.88 -3.27 14.52
CA PHE A 116 -0.03 -2.29 13.93
C PHE A 116 0.13 -2.23 12.41
N TRP A 117 1.36 -2.46 11.93
CA TRP A 117 1.68 -2.61 10.51
C TRP A 117 1.46 -4.04 10.01
N HIS A 118 0.88 -4.94 10.81
CA HIS A 118 0.73 -6.36 10.49
C HIS A 118 2.05 -7.03 10.09
N LEU A 119 3.15 -6.58 10.69
CA LEU A 119 4.49 -7.13 10.52
C LEU A 119 4.92 -7.91 11.77
N ASP A 120 5.70 -8.97 11.56
CA ASP A 120 6.37 -9.72 12.62
C ASP A 120 7.85 -9.35 12.64
N LEU A 121 8.28 -8.66 13.71
CA LEU A 121 9.68 -8.33 13.97
C LEU A 121 10.25 -9.15 15.14
N GLY A 122 9.68 -10.33 15.40
CA GLY A 122 10.33 -11.37 16.20
C GLY A 122 11.68 -11.76 15.59
N ARG A 123 12.61 -12.28 16.39
CA ARG A 123 14.02 -12.44 15.99
C ARG A 123 14.21 -13.18 14.66
N ASP A 124 13.52 -14.31 14.49
CA ASP A 124 13.65 -15.14 13.28
C ASP A 124 12.92 -14.52 12.08
N ALA A 125 11.71 -13.99 12.30
CA ALA A 125 10.90 -13.35 11.27
C ALA A 125 11.59 -12.08 10.76
N TRP A 126 12.14 -11.25 11.65
CA TRP A 126 12.87 -10.04 11.28
C TRP A 126 14.04 -10.34 10.34
N SER A 127 14.85 -11.36 10.65
CA SER A 127 15.98 -11.74 9.79
C SER A 127 15.52 -12.28 8.43
N ARG A 128 14.45 -13.08 8.42
CA ARG A 128 13.90 -13.71 7.21
C ARG A 128 13.17 -12.74 6.30
N ASP A 129 12.30 -11.90 6.88
CA ASP A 129 11.26 -11.13 6.19
C ASP A 129 11.66 -9.68 5.94
N THR A 130 12.80 -9.25 6.48
CA THR A 130 13.42 -7.96 6.16
C THR A 130 14.82 -8.17 5.58
N PHE A 131 15.36 -7.16 4.92
CA PHE A 131 16.72 -7.18 4.40
C PHE A 131 17.37 -5.81 4.53
N LEU A 132 18.69 -5.77 4.67
CA LEU A 132 19.47 -4.54 4.64
C LEU A 132 19.64 -4.10 3.19
N PHE A 133 19.19 -2.88 2.86
CA PHE A 133 19.36 -2.38 1.50
C PHE A 133 20.82 -1.92 1.31
N PRO A 134 21.51 -2.30 0.21
CA PRO A 134 22.92 -1.99 0.02
C PRO A 134 23.22 -0.49 0.09
N ASN A 135 24.22 -0.13 0.89
CA ASN A 135 24.66 1.25 1.12
C ASN A 135 23.61 2.16 1.78
N THR A 136 22.62 1.59 2.46
CA THR A 136 21.79 2.28 3.45
C THR A 136 21.89 1.51 4.75
N PRO A 137 21.95 2.18 5.92
CA PRO A 137 22.05 1.45 7.17
C PRO A 137 20.70 0.82 7.56
N CYS A 138 19.59 1.22 6.92
CA CYS A 138 18.26 0.73 7.26
C CYS A 138 17.82 -0.60 6.63
N ARG A 139 17.01 -1.35 7.40
CA ARG A 139 16.31 -2.55 6.94
C ARG A 139 14.94 -2.25 6.33
N TYR A 140 14.65 -2.97 5.26
CA TYR A 140 13.41 -2.91 4.50
C TYR A 140 12.66 -4.22 4.67
N PRO A 141 11.33 -4.21 4.88
CA PRO A 141 10.54 -5.42 4.71
C PRO A 141 10.64 -5.89 3.25
N ARG A 142 10.57 -7.21 3.04
CA ARG A 142 10.45 -7.76 1.68
C ARG A 142 9.16 -7.29 1.04
N ARG A 143 9.16 -6.98 -0.26
CA ARG A 143 8.00 -6.42 -0.98
C ARG A 143 6.75 -7.26 -0.81
N LEU A 144 6.87 -8.59 -0.94
CA LEU A 144 5.75 -9.50 -0.81
C LEU A 144 5.18 -9.51 0.62
N VAL A 145 6.06 -9.45 1.63
CA VAL A 145 5.65 -9.41 3.04
C VAL A 145 4.93 -8.10 3.33
N TYR A 146 5.52 -6.97 2.94
CA TYR A 146 4.92 -5.66 3.17
C TYR A 146 3.59 -5.50 2.42
N PHE A 147 3.51 -5.94 1.16
CA PHE A 147 2.28 -5.81 0.39
C PHE A 147 1.14 -6.64 0.98
N ARG A 148 1.43 -7.87 1.45
CA ARG A 148 0.44 -8.69 2.19
C ARG A 148 -0.02 -8.01 3.47
N ALA A 149 0.92 -7.43 4.23
CA ALA A 149 0.59 -6.70 5.45
C ALA A 149 -0.35 -5.51 5.17
N ILE A 150 -0.08 -4.73 4.11
CA ILE A 150 -0.97 -3.63 3.70
C ILE A 150 -2.36 -4.15 3.25
N ILE A 151 -2.43 -5.27 2.52
CA ILE A 151 -3.71 -5.90 2.16
C ILE A 151 -4.49 -6.29 3.43
N ASP A 152 -3.84 -6.93 4.40
CA ASP A 152 -4.47 -7.32 5.66
C ASP A 152 -5.00 -6.09 6.42
N ILE A 153 -4.20 -5.03 6.56
CA ILE A 153 -4.62 -3.78 7.22
C ILE A 153 -5.85 -3.19 6.55
N VAL A 154 -5.85 -3.06 5.22
CA VAL A 154 -6.98 -2.47 4.49
C VAL A 154 -8.22 -3.35 4.65
N ALA A 155 -8.09 -4.67 4.52
CA ALA A 155 -9.21 -5.60 4.66
C ALA A 155 -9.85 -5.55 6.05
N ASP A 156 -9.02 -5.53 7.10
CA ASP A 156 -9.48 -5.53 8.49
C ASP A 156 -10.11 -4.18 8.86
N ARG A 157 -9.53 -3.06 8.42
CA ARG A 157 -10.08 -1.73 8.67
C ARG A 157 -11.45 -1.51 8.03
N TYR A 158 -11.76 -2.17 6.91
CA TYR A 158 -13.11 -2.13 6.32
C TYR A 158 -14.16 -2.91 7.11
N SER A 159 -13.70 -3.87 7.91
CA SER A 159 -14.54 -4.79 8.69
C SER A 159 -14.83 -4.25 10.09
N VAL A 160 -13.98 -3.36 10.62
CA VAL A 160 -14.08 -2.85 11.99
C VAL A 160 -14.58 -1.40 12.02
N LYS A 161 -15.71 -1.18 12.72
CA LYS A 161 -16.22 0.17 13.01
C LYS A 161 -15.49 0.80 14.21
N GLY A 162 -15.39 2.13 14.20
CA GLY A 162 -14.83 2.92 15.32
C GLY A 162 -13.30 3.06 15.30
N LEU A 163 -12.63 2.69 14.20
CA LEU A 163 -11.22 2.97 13.98
C LEU A 163 -11.01 4.41 13.49
N ASN A 164 -9.76 4.87 13.56
CA ASN A 164 -9.38 6.18 13.05
C ASN A 164 -9.54 6.22 11.52
N SER A 165 -10.46 7.05 11.04
CA SER A 165 -10.83 7.15 9.63
C SER A 165 -9.73 7.77 8.77
N ILE A 166 -8.92 8.65 9.34
CA ILE A 166 -7.82 9.30 8.63
C ILE A 166 -6.67 8.30 8.41
N ILE A 167 -6.30 7.54 9.44
CA ILE A 167 -5.32 6.46 9.29
C ILE A 167 -5.84 5.38 8.33
N THR A 168 -7.14 5.09 8.36
CA THR A 168 -7.76 4.19 7.37
C THR A 168 -7.57 4.70 5.95
N SER A 169 -7.83 5.99 5.71
CA SER A 169 -7.63 6.63 4.41
C SER A 169 -6.16 6.61 3.97
N TYR A 170 -5.23 6.78 4.91
CA TYR A 170 -3.80 6.64 4.66
C TYR A 170 -3.46 5.25 4.12
N PHE A 171 -3.90 4.18 4.79
CA PHE A 171 -3.62 2.81 4.34
C PHE A 171 -4.28 2.49 2.99
N GLU A 172 -5.48 3.01 2.72
CA GLU A 172 -6.12 2.87 1.41
C GLU A 172 -5.30 3.51 0.28
N LEU A 173 -4.81 4.73 0.49
CA LEU A 173 -3.95 5.41 -0.47
C LEU A 173 -2.63 4.66 -0.65
N HIS A 174 -2.03 4.23 0.46
CA HIS A 174 -0.80 3.46 0.47
C HIS A 174 -0.92 2.17 -0.35
N TYR A 175 -2.02 1.44 -0.17
CA TYR A 175 -2.34 0.25 -0.94
C TYR A 175 -2.44 0.55 -2.45
N VAL A 176 -3.11 1.64 -2.84
CA VAL A 176 -3.22 2.02 -4.27
C VAL A 176 -1.86 2.34 -4.87
N TYR A 177 -1.00 3.07 -4.15
CA TYR A 177 0.36 3.38 -4.61
C TYR A 177 1.19 2.10 -4.81
N LEU A 178 1.17 1.20 -3.83
CA LEU A 178 1.87 -0.08 -3.95
C LEU A 178 1.34 -0.91 -5.11
N LEU A 179 0.02 -1.04 -5.26
CA LEU A 179 -0.61 -1.82 -6.33
C LEU A 179 -0.15 -1.36 -7.73
N SER A 180 0.08 -0.05 -7.91
CA SER A 180 0.60 0.48 -9.18
C SER A 180 2.04 0.06 -9.47
N SER A 181 2.84 -0.23 -8.44
CA SER A 181 4.29 -0.42 -8.48
C SER A 181 4.75 -1.86 -8.22
N VAL A 182 3.85 -2.75 -7.77
CA VAL A 182 4.19 -4.14 -7.39
C VAL A 182 3.45 -5.21 -8.20
N LYS A 183 3.18 -4.91 -9.48
CA LYS A 183 2.45 -5.84 -10.38
C LYS A 183 3.17 -7.18 -10.58
N ASP A 184 4.49 -7.15 -10.55
CA ASP A 184 5.36 -8.32 -10.73
C ASP A 184 5.25 -9.34 -9.59
N ILE A 185 4.80 -8.93 -8.39
CA ILE A 185 4.70 -9.84 -7.24
C ILE A 185 3.29 -10.36 -6.97
N ILE A 186 2.27 -9.87 -7.68
CA ILE A 186 0.85 -10.24 -7.46
C ILE A 186 0.64 -11.76 -7.62
N ALA A 187 1.32 -12.38 -8.59
CA ALA A 187 1.19 -13.82 -8.86
C ALA A 187 1.70 -14.71 -7.71
N TYR A 188 2.55 -14.18 -6.82
CA TYR A 188 3.07 -14.92 -5.65
C TYR A 188 2.20 -14.74 -4.41
N LEU A 189 1.14 -13.94 -4.48
CA LEU A 189 0.20 -13.81 -3.39
C LEU A 189 -0.63 -15.10 -3.21
N PRO A 190 -1.07 -15.40 -1.98
CA PRO A 190 -2.12 -16.38 -1.74
C PRO A 190 -3.39 -16.09 -2.55
N SER A 191 -4.22 -17.10 -2.79
CA SER A 191 -5.40 -16.97 -3.66
C SER A 191 -6.43 -15.96 -3.14
N GLU A 192 -6.59 -15.84 -1.81
CA GLU A 192 -7.47 -14.84 -1.20
C GLU A 192 -6.98 -13.40 -1.43
N ASP A 193 -5.66 -13.20 -1.47
CA ASP A 193 -5.03 -11.91 -1.67
C ASP A 193 -5.05 -11.53 -3.15
N GLN A 194 -4.85 -12.50 -4.05
CA GLN A 194 -5.07 -12.30 -5.48
C GLN A 194 -6.52 -11.90 -5.77
N PHE A 195 -7.49 -12.59 -5.14
CA PHE A 195 -8.91 -12.24 -5.23
C PHE A 195 -9.18 -10.80 -4.76
N PHE A 196 -8.61 -10.41 -3.62
CA PHE A 196 -8.75 -9.06 -3.08
C PHE A 196 -8.18 -8.01 -4.04
N VAL A 197 -6.95 -8.22 -4.51
CA VAL A 197 -6.27 -7.32 -5.46
C VAL A 197 -7.06 -7.17 -6.76
N GLU A 198 -7.63 -8.26 -7.27
CA GLU A 198 -8.41 -8.24 -8.50
C GLU A 198 -9.65 -7.35 -8.40
N LEU A 199 -10.33 -7.34 -7.25
CA LEU A 199 -11.68 -6.79 -7.12
C LEU A 199 -11.79 -5.51 -6.31
N PHE A 200 -11.00 -5.34 -5.25
CA PHE A 200 -11.21 -4.30 -4.24
C PHE A 200 -11.23 -2.89 -4.82
N VAL A 201 -10.28 -2.57 -5.72
CA VAL A 201 -10.22 -1.25 -6.38
C VAL A 201 -11.18 -1.09 -7.55
N LYS A 202 -11.66 -2.20 -8.13
CA LYS A 202 -12.61 -2.17 -9.27
C LYS A 202 -14.04 -1.87 -8.81
N VAL A 203 -14.34 -2.13 -7.54
CA VAL A 203 -15.65 -1.83 -6.96
C VAL A 203 -15.64 -0.47 -6.27
N ILE A 204 -16.53 0.42 -6.72
CA ILE A 204 -16.62 1.81 -6.22
C ILE A 204 -17.38 1.87 -4.89
N MET A 205 -18.43 1.06 -4.75
CA MET A 205 -19.34 1.14 -3.61
C MET A 205 -18.73 0.50 -2.35
N ARG A 206 -18.72 1.25 -1.23
CA ARG A 206 -18.14 0.81 0.04
C ARG A 206 -18.71 -0.53 0.54
N HIS A 207 -20.02 -0.73 0.47
CA HIS A 207 -20.65 -1.98 0.91
C HIS A 207 -20.21 -3.18 0.04
N VAL A 208 -19.87 -2.95 -1.24
CA VAL A 208 -19.33 -4.00 -2.11
C VAL A 208 -17.87 -4.29 -1.74
N ARG A 209 -17.06 -3.27 -1.40
CA ARG A 209 -15.70 -3.48 -0.84
C ARG A 209 -15.75 -4.31 0.45
N GLN A 210 -16.70 -4.04 1.34
CA GLN A 210 -16.91 -4.86 2.53
C GLN A 210 -17.25 -6.32 2.18
N LYS A 211 -18.06 -6.54 1.14
CA LYS A 211 -18.33 -7.89 0.63
C LYS A 211 -17.05 -8.55 0.09
N VAL A 212 -16.17 -7.82 -0.60
CA VAL A 212 -14.86 -8.34 -1.04
C VAL A 212 -14.00 -8.74 0.17
N CYS A 213 -13.90 -7.90 1.21
CA CYS A 213 -13.16 -8.23 2.44
C CYS A 213 -13.73 -9.48 3.13
N TYR A 214 -15.06 -9.57 3.23
CA TYR A 214 -15.73 -10.74 3.81
C TYR A 214 -15.43 -12.02 3.01
N GLN A 215 -15.55 -11.98 1.68
CA GLN A 215 -15.27 -13.14 0.84
C GLN A 215 -13.78 -13.55 0.89
N ARG A 216 -12.85 -12.59 0.98
CA ARG A 216 -11.44 -12.87 1.23
C ARG A 216 -11.23 -13.70 2.50
N GLN A 217 -11.92 -13.36 3.59
CA GLN A 217 -11.85 -14.12 4.84
C GLN A 217 -12.41 -15.55 4.67
N GLN A 218 -13.50 -15.72 3.90
CA GLN A 218 -14.06 -17.04 3.61
C GLN A 218 -13.11 -17.90 2.77
N ILE A 219 -12.41 -17.32 1.78
CA ILE A 219 -11.39 -18.02 0.99
C ILE A 219 -10.23 -18.44 1.89
N ARG A 220 -9.72 -17.53 2.74
CA ARG A 220 -8.64 -17.82 3.69
C ARG A 220 -9.00 -18.94 4.66
N ALA A 221 -10.26 -19.02 5.07
CA ALA A 221 -10.78 -20.08 5.92
C ALA A 221 -11.05 -21.41 5.17
N GLY A 222 -10.86 -21.45 3.85
CA GLY A 222 -11.14 -22.62 3.01
C GLY A 222 -12.64 -22.93 2.86
N ILE A 223 -13.52 -21.97 3.17
CA ILE A 223 -14.98 -22.16 3.14
C ILE A 223 -15.53 -22.02 1.72
N VAL A 224 -14.95 -21.13 0.93
CA VAL A 224 -15.33 -20.91 -0.47
C VAL A 224 -14.09 -20.86 -1.36
N THR A 225 -14.25 -21.24 -2.61
CA THR A 225 -13.21 -21.06 -3.63
C THR A 225 -13.16 -19.60 -4.11
N PRO A 226 -12.01 -19.13 -4.64
CA PRO A 226 -11.92 -17.81 -5.27
C PRO A 226 -12.95 -17.63 -6.39
N GLU A 227 -13.26 -18.67 -7.15
CA GLU A 227 -14.22 -18.67 -8.26
C GLU A 227 -15.65 -18.42 -7.77
N GLU A 228 -16.09 -19.14 -6.74
CA GLU A 228 -17.38 -18.94 -6.09
C GLU A 228 -17.50 -17.53 -5.50
N ALA A 229 -16.46 -17.08 -4.80
CA ALA A 229 -16.39 -15.73 -4.24
C ALA A 229 -16.51 -14.65 -5.33
N ARG A 230 -15.85 -14.81 -6.49
CA ARG A 230 -15.92 -13.86 -7.62
C ARG A 230 -17.32 -13.73 -8.16
N ALA A 231 -18.05 -14.84 -8.29
CA ALA A 231 -19.43 -14.84 -8.79
C ALA A 231 -20.38 -14.02 -7.89
N LEU A 232 -20.06 -13.88 -6.59
CA LEU A 232 -20.87 -13.12 -5.64
C LEU A 232 -20.59 -11.61 -5.66
N ILE A 233 -19.52 -11.14 -6.29
CA ILE A 233 -19.17 -9.72 -6.31
C ILE A 233 -19.77 -9.06 -7.56
N PRO A 234 -20.64 -8.04 -7.41
CA PRO A 234 -21.13 -7.29 -8.55
C PRO A 234 -19.99 -6.65 -9.35
N ARG A 235 -19.97 -6.87 -10.67
CA ARG A 235 -18.96 -6.33 -11.60
C ARG A 235 -19.58 -5.33 -12.60
N PRO A 236 -20.04 -4.16 -12.14
CA PRO A 236 -20.55 -3.13 -13.05
C PRO A 236 -19.47 -2.60 -14.00
N ASP A 237 -18.19 -2.71 -13.64
CA ASP A 237 -17.04 -2.41 -14.50
C ASP A 237 -17.03 -3.25 -15.78
N LEU A 238 -17.39 -4.54 -15.69
CA LEU A 238 -17.48 -5.42 -16.87
C LEU A 238 -18.65 -5.03 -17.77
N LYS A 239 -19.80 -4.66 -17.19
CA LYS A 239 -20.94 -4.14 -17.96
C LYS A 239 -20.55 -2.87 -18.71
N LEU A 240 -19.85 -1.95 -18.05
CA LEU A 240 -19.37 -0.71 -18.68
C LEU A 240 -18.33 -0.98 -19.76
N ALA A 241 -17.41 -1.93 -19.55
CA ALA A 241 -16.43 -2.32 -20.55
C ALA A 241 -17.08 -2.90 -21.80
N ALA A 242 -18.10 -3.77 -21.64
CA ALA A 242 -18.86 -4.33 -22.76
C ALA A 242 -19.61 -3.25 -23.55
N ILE A 243 -20.21 -2.26 -22.86
CA ILE A 243 -20.84 -1.11 -23.51
C ILE A 243 -19.79 -0.31 -24.30
N LYS A 244 -18.66 0.05 -23.68
CA LYS A 244 -17.58 0.78 -24.35
C LYS A 244 -17.02 0.02 -25.56
N GLN A 245 -16.95 -1.31 -25.50
CA GLN A 245 -16.49 -2.12 -26.62
C GLN A 245 -17.50 -2.07 -27.77
N LYS A 246 -18.79 -2.27 -27.49
CA LYS A 246 -19.87 -2.17 -28.49
C LYS A 246 -19.85 -0.83 -29.25
N TYR A 247 -19.60 0.28 -28.56
CA TYR A 247 -19.49 1.59 -29.22
C TYR A 247 -18.21 1.73 -30.06
N ARG A 248 -17.09 1.14 -29.63
CA ARG A 248 -15.85 1.11 -30.43
C ARG A 248 -16.01 0.29 -31.69
N ASP A 249 -16.63 -0.89 -31.60
CA ASP A 249 -16.88 -1.77 -32.74
C ASP A 249 -17.81 -1.08 -33.75
N ARG A 250 -18.85 -0.36 -33.27
CA ARG A 250 -19.75 0.42 -34.14
C ARG A 250 -19.02 1.56 -34.86
N ALA A 251 -18.17 2.30 -34.15
CA ALA A 251 -17.38 3.38 -34.76
C ALA A 251 -16.40 2.84 -35.82
N ALA A 252 -15.78 1.67 -35.56
CA ALA A 252 -14.92 1.00 -36.53
C ALA A 252 -15.70 0.52 -37.77
N SER A 253 -16.92 0.00 -37.59
CA SER A 253 -17.81 -0.38 -38.71
C SER A 253 -18.17 0.82 -39.58
N MET A 254 -18.53 1.96 -38.98
CA MET A 254 -18.86 3.18 -39.73
C MET A 254 -17.67 3.72 -40.53
N LEU A 255 -16.46 3.69 -39.96
CA LEU A 255 -15.22 4.07 -40.64
C LEU A 255 -14.78 3.07 -41.74
N GLN A 256 -15.25 1.83 -41.68
CA GLN A 256 -15.04 0.84 -42.73
C GLN A 256 -16.06 1.05 -43.86
N GLU A 257 -17.34 1.26 -43.52
CA GLU A 257 -18.39 1.60 -44.48
C GLU A 257 -18.09 2.88 -45.26
N GLU A 258 -17.60 3.95 -44.60
CA GLU A 258 -17.17 5.17 -45.30
C GLU A 258 -16.01 4.91 -46.27
N ARG A 259 -15.03 4.07 -45.90
CA ARG A 259 -13.92 3.69 -46.79
C ARG A 259 -14.35 2.81 -47.96
N ASP A 260 -15.29 1.90 -47.73
CA ASP A 260 -15.85 1.03 -48.77
C ASP A 260 -16.74 1.82 -49.76
N ILE A 261 -17.33 2.94 -49.33
CA ILE A 261 -18.06 3.89 -50.18
C ILE A 261 -17.10 4.78 -50.98
N GLU A 262 -15.99 5.23 -50.39
CA GLU A 262 -15.00 6.08 -51.09
C GLU A 262 -14.12 5.29 -52.08
N HIS A 263 -13.89 4.00 -51.84
CA HIS A 263 -13.14 3.10 -52.72
C HIS A 263 -13.89 1.79 -52.97
N PRO A 264 -14.96 1.80 -53.79
CA PRO A 264 -15.61 0.57 -54.19
C PRO A 264 -14.58 -0.30 -54.93
N ASN A 265 -14.36 -1.52 -54.44
CA ASN A 265 -13.49 -2.50 -55.09
C ASN A 265 -13.81 -2.55 -56.59
N SER A 266 -12.86 -2.14 -57.40
CA SER A 266 -12.94 -2.22 -58.86
C SER A 266 -13.08 -3.68 -59.24
N ILE A 267 -14.28 -4.07 -59.63
CA ILE A 267 -14.55 -5.34 -60.26
C ILE A 267 -13.84 -5.28 -61.62
N GLU A 268 -12.69 -5.97 -61.73
CA GLU A 268 -12.06 -6.19 -63.03
C GLU A 268 -13.05 -6.92 -63.95
N PRO A 269 -13.29 -6.42 -65.18
CA PRO A 269 -14.15 -7.13 -66.11
C PRO A 269 -13.43 -8.38 -66.60
N SER A 270 -14.12 -9.51 -66.49
CA SER A 270 -13.70 -10.78 -67.07
C SER A 270 -13.53 -10.64 -68.59
N SER A 271 -12.30 -10.81 -69.08
CA SER A 271 -12.05 -11.03 -70.50
C SER A 271 -12.27 -12.51 -70.82
N THR A 272 -13.46 -12.84 -71.29
CA THR A 272 -13.69 -14.03 -72.09
C THR A 272 -13.50 -13.70 -73.58
N SER A 273 -12.61 -14.49 -74.20
CA SER A 273 -12.32 -14.65 -75.65
C SER A 273 -11.42 -13.60 -76.31
#